data_AF-A0A4P2QIW3-F1
#
_entry.id   AF-A0A4P2QIW3-F1
#
_cell.length_a   1.000
_cell.length_b   1.000
_cell.length_c   1.000
_cell.angle_alpha   90.00
_cell.angle_beta   90.00
_cell.angle_gamma   90.00
#
_symmetry.space_group_name_H-M   'P 1'
#
loop_
_entity.id
_entity.type
_entity.pdbx_description
1 polymer ?
#
loop_
_entity_poly.entity_id
_entity_poly.type
_entity_poly.pdbx_seq_one_letter_code
_entity_poly.pdbx_strand_id
1 'polypeptide(L)'
;MPPIVHTLAVFTVTRSVEAVVWPDPFADFRLERWGYHYGEAFTKPPLFDADQPAFRWDHDPWPINVIGHALLGSEIYFRARSCRFGVPAAVAFAIAGTHLWEYGYEANGVRPSALDLVYTPLAGALLGELRHATWRAAAGIESAPARVLVRALVDPFGEIERGVGVFDC
;
A
#
# COMPACT_ATOMS: atom_id res chain seq x y z
N MET A 1 -6.57 -16.20 -2.92
CA MET A 1 -6.82 -14.95 -2.21
C MET A 1 -7.00 -13.88 -3.25
N PRO A 2 -8.25 -13.48 -3.53
CA PRO A 2 -8.54 -12.41 -4.48
C PRO A 2 -7.80 -11.11 -4.14
N PRO A 3 -7.59 -10.19 -5.10
CA PRO A 3 -6.84 -8.95 -4.88
C PRO A 3 -7.25 -8.16 -3.64
N ILE A 4 -8.55 -8.02 -3.39
CA ILE A 4 -9.08 -7.28 -2.24
C ILE A 4 -8.63 -7.92 -0.93
N VAL A 5 -8.75 -9.24 -0.81
CA VAL A 5 -8.41 -9.96 0.43
C VAL A 5 -6.89 -9.88 0.67
N HIS A 6 -6.09 -9.95 -0.39
CA HIS A 6 -4.64 -9.73 -0.31
C HIS A 6 -4.30 -8.33 0.20
N THR A 7 -4.90 -7.30 -0.40
CA THR A 7 -4.67 -5.91 0.01
C THR A 7 -5.07 -5.67 1.46
N LEU A 8 -6.23 -6.19 1.90
CA LEU A 8 -6.67 -6.08 3.30
C LEU A 8 -5.72 -6.80 4.27
N ALA A 9 -5.18 -7.96 3.87
CA ALA A 9 -4.19 -8.68 4.68
C ALA A 9 -2.90 -7.86 4.82
N VAL A 10 -2.36 -7.33 3.71
CA VAL A 10 -1.20 -6.45 3.70
C VAL A 10 -1.44 -5.24 4.59
N PHE A 11 -2.58 -4.55 4.45
CA PHE A 11 -2.90 -3.37 5.26
C PHE A 11 -2.94 -3.71 6.76
N THR A 12 -3.59 -4.80 7.12
CA THR A 12 -3.69 -5.23 8.52
C THR A 12 -2.32 -5.54 9.10
N VAL A 13 -1.46 -6.24 8.34
CA VAL A 13 -0.09 -6.54 8.77
C VAL A 13 0.74 -5.27 8.89
N THR A 14 0.75 -4.40 7.87
CA THR A 14 1.48 -3.12 7.90
C THR A 14 1.07 -2.28 9.10
N ARG A 15 -0.23 -2.08 9.30
CA ARG A 15 -0.76 -1.32 10.44
C ARG A 15 -0.40 -1.93 11.79
N SER A 16 -0.42 -3.26 11.88
CA SER A 16 -0.04 -3.96 13.12
C SER A 16 1.45 -3.78 13.41
N VAL A 17 2.30 -3.82 12.39
CA VAL A 17 3.74 -3.57 12.52
C VAL A 17 3.99 -2.11 12.90
N GLU A 18 3.32 -1.16 12.26
CA GLU A 18 3.42 0.27 12.60
C GLU A 18 3.03 0.54 14.05
N ALA A 19 1.94 -0.04 14.55
CA ALA A 19 1.55 0.12 15.95
C ALA A 19 2.58 -0.46 16.94
N VAL A 20 3.42 -1.41 16.52
CA VAL A 20 4.51 -1.96 17.34
C VAL A 20 5.78 -1.11 17.25
N VAL A 21 6.12 -0.64 16.05
CA VAL A 21 7.37 0.12 15.79
C VAL A 21 7.22 1.60 16.15
N TRP A 22 6.06 2.20 15.87
CA TRP A 22 5.67 3.58 16.13
C TRP A 22 4.34 3.63 16.90
N PRO A 23 4.36 3.35 18.22
CA PRO A 23 3.14 3.19 19.00
C PRO A 23 2.33 4.46 19.21
N ASP A 24 2.91 5.66 19.12
CA ASP A 24 2.14 6.92 19.14
C ASP A 24 2.13 7.51 17.72
N PRO A 25 0.95 7.81 17.13
CA PRO A 25 -0.41 7.68 17.69
C PRO A 25 -1.08 6.31 17.50
N PHE A 26 -0.44 5.34 16.86
CA PHE A 26 -1.14 4.19 16.26
C PHE A 26 -1.53 3.04 17.20
N ALA A 27 -0.93 2.93 18.39
CA ALA A 27 -1.23 1.92 19.42
C ALA A 27 -2.18 2.44 20.52
N ASP A 28 -2.77 3.62 20.36
CA ASP A 28 -3.81 4.10 21.27
C ASP A 28 -5.17 3.57 20.84
N PHE A 29 -5.65 2.49 21.46
CA PHE A 29 -6.90 1.81 21.13
C PHE A 29 -8.14 2.41 21.82
N ARG A 30 -8.05 3.59 22.43
CA ARG A 30 -9.21 4.21 23.11
C ARG A 30 -10.22 4.68 22.07
N LEU A 31 -11.47 4.20 22.21
CA LEU A 31 -12.57 4.53 21.29
C LEU A 31 -12.82 6.04 21.15
N GLU A 32 -12.61 6.82 22.20
CA GLU A 32 -12.75 8.28 22.15
C GLU A 32 -11.71 8.92 21.22
N ARG A 33 -10.46 8.46 21.28
CA ARG A 33 -9.37 8.98 20.45
C ARG A 33 -9.55 8.55 18.99
N TRP A 34 -9.94 7.29 18.76
CA TRP A 34 -10.31 6.83 17.42
C TRP A 34 -11.49 7.61 16.87
N GLY A 35 -12.54 7.83 17.67
CA GLY A 35 -13.70 8.63 17.28
C GLY A 35 -13.32 10.07 16.92
N TYR A 36 -12.39 10.66 17.65
CA TYR A 36 -11.82 11.97 17.32
C TYR A 36 -11.08 11.95 15.97
N HIS A 37 -10.11 11.05 15.77
CA HIS A 37 -9.29 11.03 14.56
C HIS A 37 -10.09 10.65 13.31
N TYR A 38 -10.92 9.62 13.36
CA TYR A 38 -11.83 9.28 12.26
C TYR A 38 -12.85 10.39 12.03
N GLY A 39 -13.34 11.02 13.11
CA GLY A 39 -14.19 12.20 13.01
C GLY A 39 -13.52 13.32 12.21
N GLU A 40 -12.26 13.64 12.50
CA GLU A 40 -11.48 14.60 11.71
C GLU A 40 -11.28 14.14 10.27
N ALA A 41 -10.93 12.87 10.05
CA ALA A 41 -10.70 12.32 8.71
C ALA A 41 -11.92 12.49 7.80
N PHE A 42 -13.13 12.21 8.28
CA PHE A 42 -14.34 12.27 7.46
C PHE A 42 -15.03 13.64 7.43
N THR A 43 -14.67 14.58 8.32
CA THR A 43 -15.34 15.90 8.38
C THR A 43 -14.46 17.08 7.94
N LYS A 44 -13.15 16.91 7.92
CA LYS A 44 -12.19 17.94 7.49
C LYS A 44 -11.54 17.54 6.17
N PRO A 45 -11.09 18.51 5.36
CA PRO A 45 -10.32 18.18 4.17
C PRO A 45 -9.01 17.46 4.55
N PRO A 46 -8.44 16.65 3.64
CA PRO A 46 -7.12 16.07 3.81
C PRO A 46 -6.07 17.12 4.22
N LEU A 47 -5.09 16.71 5.02
CA LEU A 47 -4.00 17.58 5.45
C LEU A 47 -3.22 18.09 4.24
N PHE A 48 -3.15 19.41 4.14
CA PHE A 48 -2.31 20.14 3.22
C PHE A 48 -1.55 21.17 4.06
N ASP A 49 -0.26 20.91 4.30
CA ASP A 49 0.59 21.76 5.11
C ASP A 49 1.73 22.33 4.25
N ALA A 50 1.51 23.53 3.72
CA ALA A 50 2.49 24.20 2.87
C ALA A 50 3.72 24.72 3.62
N ASP A 51 3.68 24.77 4.96
CA ASP A 51 4.81 25.17 5.80
C ASP A 51 5.78 23.99 6.00
N GLN A 52 5.32 22.76 5.77
CA GLN A 52 6.15 21.56 5.78
C GLN A 52 6.71 21.23 4.39
N PRO A 53 7.93 20.65 4.32
CA PRO A 53 8.43 20.09 3.08
C PRO A 53 7.49 19.03 2.52
N ALA A 54 7.44 18.89 1.19
CA ALA A 54 6.68 17.83 0.54
C ALA A 54 7.05 16.46 1.15
N PHE A 55 6.05 15.59 1.27
CA PHE A 55 6.10 14.27 1.92
C PHE A 55 6.27 14.30 3.42
N ARG A 56 5.84 15.38 4.09
CA ARG A 56 5.79 15.50 5.56
C ARG A 56 4.58 16.29 6.06
N TRP A 57 3.49 16.35 5.26
CA TRP A 57 2.32 17.19 5.57
C TRP A 57 1.46 16.66 6.72
N ASP A 58 1.57 15.37 7.00
CA ASP A 58 1.01 14.67 8.15
C ASP A 58 2.01 14.49 9.30
N HIS A 59 3.21 15.06 9.18
CA HIS A 59 4.34 14.95 10.10
C HIS A 59 5.07 13.60 10.12
N ASP A 60 4.75 12.72 9.17
CA ASP A 60 5.48 11.46 9.05
C ASP A 60 6.89 11.67 8.48
N PRO A 61 7.87 10.83 8.87
CA PRO A 61 9.21 10.86 8.29
C PRO A 61 9.19 10.68 6.77
N TRP A 62 9.93 11.52 6.05
CA TRP A 62 10.05 11.48 4.58
C TRP A 62 10.25 10.06 3.97
N PRO A 63 11.09 9.17 4.54
CA PRO A 63 11.25 7.82 3.99
C PRO A 63 9.96 7.00 4.01
N ILE A 64 9.10 7.18 5.01
CA ILE A 64 7.81 6.48 5.10
C ILE A 64 6.89 7.00 3.99
N ASN A 65 6.70 8.31 3.91
CA ASN A 65 5.83 8.94 2.90
C ASN A 65 6.29 8.71 1.46
N VAL A 66 7.60 8.60 1.21
CA VAL A 66 8.10 8.37 -0.16
C VAL A 66 8.27 6.89 -0.48
N ILE A 67 8.98 6.14 0.36
CA ILE A 67 9.32 4.73 0.07
C ILE A 67 8.18 3.81 0.50
N GLY A 68 7.63 4.02 1.70
CA GLY A 68 6.52 3.24 2.24
C GLY A 68 5.29 3.31 1.34
N HIS A 69 4.81 4.51 1.02
CA HIS A 69 3.65 4.69 0.15
C HIS A 69 3.90 4.22 -1.29
N ALA A 70 5.10 4.42 -1.84
CA ALA A 70 5.42 3.87 -3.16
C ALA A 70 5.37 2.34 -3.15
N LEU A 71 5.92 1.69 -2.12
CA LEU A 71 5.88 0.24 -1.97
C LEU A 71 4.44 -0.26 -1.77
N LEU A 72 3.68 0.35 -0.85
CA LEU A 72 2.28 0.00 -0.58
C LEU A 72 1.41 0.16 -1.83
N GLY A 73 1.48 1.32 -2.49
CA GLY A 73 0.78 1.59 -3.74
C GLY A 73 1.16 0.59 -4.84
N SER A 74 2.45 0.22 -4.93
CA SER A 74 2.93 -0.74 -5.92
C SER A 74 2.42 -2.15 -5.65
N GLU A 75 2.26 -2.54 -4.39
CA GLU A 75 1.70 -3.84 -4.00
C GLU A 75 0.22 -3.94 -4.41
N ILE A 76 -0.56 -2.91 -4.10
CA ILE A 76 -2.00 -2.84 -4.46
C ILE A 76 -2.16 -2.91 -5.99
N TYR A 77 -1.41 -2.07 -6.71
CA TYR A 77 -1.45 -2.01 -8.18
C TYR A 77 -1.02 -3.34 -8.80
N PHE A 78 0.13 -3.86 -8.39
CA PHE A 78 0.69 -5.07 -8.96
C PHE A 78 -0.22 -6.27 -8.69
N ARG A 79 -0.85 -6.35 -7.51
CA ARG A 79 -1.83 -7.41 -7.24
C ARG A 79 -2.97 -7.43 -8.25
N ALA A 80 -3.53 -6.26 -8.56
CA ALA A 80 -4.58 -6.15 -9.58
C ALA A 80 -4.07 -6.58 -10.98
N ARG A 81 -2.86 -6.17 -11.36
CA ARG A 81 -2.24 -6.56 -12.64
C ARG A 81 -2.01 -8.07 -12.74
N SER A 82 -1.55 -8.70 -11.66
CA SER A 82 -1.39 -10.15 -11.57
C SER A 82 -2.71 -10.90 -11.74
N CYS A 83 -3.84 -10.27 -11.39
CA CYS A 83 -5.19 -10.75 -11.67
C CYS A 83 -5.81 -10.22 -12.97
N ARG A 84 -4.96 -9.89 -13.95
CA ARG A 84 -5.34 -9.57 -15.35
C ARG A 84 -6.12 -8.26 -15.52
N PHE A 85 -6.16 -7.40 -14.52
CA PHE A 85 -6.76 -6.06 -14.67
C PHE A 85 -5.91 -5.27 -15.66
N GLY A 86 -6.52 -4.53 -16.59
CA GLY A 86 -5.79 -3.58 -17.43
C GLY A 86 -5.19 -2.44 -16.61
N VAL A 87 -4.25 -1.68 -17.19
CA VAL A 87 -3.58 -0.56 -16.50
C VAL A 87 -4.58 0.43 -15.87
N PRO A 88 -5.63 0.93 -16.58
CA PRO A 88 -6.58 1.87 -15.97
C PRO A 88 -7.34 1.27 -14.77
N ALA A 89 -7.72 0.00 -14.86
CA ALA A 89 -8.44 -0.69 -13.78
C ALA A 89 -7.51 -0.94 -12.57
N ALA A 90 -6.24 -1.25 -12.81
CA ALA A 90 -5.25 -1.39 -11.74
C ALA A 90 -4.91 -0.05 -11.07
N VAL A 91 -4.84 1.06 -11.84
CA VAL A 91 -4.72 2.41 -11.28
C VAL A 91 -5.95 2.74 -10.42
N ALA A 92 -7.15 2.49 -10.92
CA ALA A 92 -8.37 2.72 -10.14
C ALA A 92 -8.42 1.88 -8.86
N PHE A 93 -7.94 0.62 -8.92
CA PHE A 93 -7.80 -0.24 -7.76
C PHE A 93 -6.78 0.30 -6.76
N ALA A 94 -5.64 0.81 -7.23
CA ALA A 94 -4.65 1.47 -6.39
C ALA A 94 -5.20 2.74 -5.72
N ILE A 95 -5.93 3.59 -6.46
CA ILE A 95 -6.60 4.77 -5.89
C ILE A 95 -7.58 4.37 -4.78
N ALA A 96 -8.44 3.38 -5.04
CA ALA A 96 -9.39 2.90 -4.04
C ALA A 96 -8.68 2.30 -2.82
N GLY A 97 -7.62 1.53 -3.03
CA GLY A 97 -6.78 0.97 -1.97
C GLY A 97 -6.08 2.05 -1.13
N THR A 98 -5.53 3.09 -1.76
CA THR A 98 -4.96 4.24 -1.06
C THR A 98 -6.00 4.93 -0.19
N HIS A 99 -7.21 5.18 -0.71
CA HIS A 99 -8.26 5.80 0.11
C HIS A 99 -8.65 4.90 1.28
N LEU A 100 -8.72 3.58 1.08
CA LEU A 100 -8.98 2.64 2.16
C LEU A 100 -7.86 2.62 3.21
N TRP A 101 -6.59 2.72 2.79
CA TRP A 101 -5.47 2.85 3.71
C TRP A 101 -5.60 4.13 4.55
N GLU A 102 -5.63 5.28 3.90
CA GLU A 102 -5.65 6.61 4.54
C GLU A 102 -6.86 6.79 5.46
N TYR A 103 -8.07 6.49 4.96
CA TYR A 103 -9.30 6.73 5.71
C TYR A 103 -9.72 5.55 6.60
N GLY A 104 -9.22 4.36 6.35
CA GLY A 104 -9.67 3.13 7.03
C GLY A 104 -8.66 2.52 7.99
N TYR A 105 -7.36 2.68 7.73
CA TYR A 105 -6.29 2.15 8.56
C TYR A 105 -5.49 3.27 9.24
N GLU A 106 -5.18 4.35 8.51
CA GLU A 106 -4.33 5.46 8.95
C GLU A 106 -5.02 6.48 9.84
N ALA A 107 -6.28 6.75 9.52
CA ALA A 107 -7.14 7.68 10.23
C ALA A 107 -7.40 7.33 11.71
N ASN A 108 -6.90 6.19 12.22
CA ASN A 108 -6.90 5.94 13.67
C ASN A 108 -5.91 6.82 14.44
N GLY A 109 -4.87 7.32 13.76
CA GLY A 109 -3.78 8.08 14.38
C GLY A 109 -3.60 9.49 13.82
N VAL A 110 -3.64 9.64 12.49
CA VAL A 110 -3.40 10.92 11.79
C VAL A 110 -4.48 11.18 10.75
N ARG A 111 -4.76 12.45 10.45
CA ARG A 111 -5.73 12.79 9.41
C ARG A 111 -5.14 12.46 8.03
N PRO A 112 -5.93 11.95 7.05
CA PRO A 112 -5.44 11.64 5.71
C PRO A 112 -4.65 12.78 5.08
N SER A 113 -3.52 12.46 4.46
CA SER A 113 -2.65 13.44 3.80
C SER A 113 -3.09 13.66 2.35
N ALA A 114 -3.23 14.93 1.95
CA ALA A 114 -3.58 15.28 0.57
C ALA A 114 -2.52 14.80 -0.42
N LEU A 115 -1.25 14.79 0.00
CA LEU A 115 -0.15 14.36 -0.85
C LEU A 115 -0.16 12.84 -1.02
N ASP A 116 -0.40 12.09 0.05
CA ASP A 116 -0.33 10.63 -0.01
C ASP A 116 -1.50 10.02 -0.77
N LEU A 117 -2.68 10.65 -0.71
CA LEU A 117 -3.81 10.35 -1.60
C LEU A 117 -3.48 10.48 -3.10
N VAL A 118 -2.52 11.34 -3.46
CA VAL A 118 -2.10 11.55 -4.86
C VAL A 118 -0.85 10.73 -5.20
N TYR A 119 0.15 10.74 -4.32
CA TYR A 119 1.45 10.14 -4.56
C TYR A 119 1.38 8.62 -4.54
N THR A 120 0.72 8.02 -3.54
CA THR A 120 0.61 6.56 -3.37
C THR A 120 0.13 5.86 -4.64
N PRO A 121 -1.01 6.24 -5.27
CA PRO A 121 -1.46 5.55 -6.48
C PRO A 121 -0.59 5.85 -7.71
N LEU A 122 0.02 7.03 -7.81
CA LEU A 122 0.87 7.39 -8.95
C LEU A 122 2.23 6.68 -8.91
N ALA A 123 2.92 6.77 -7.77
CA ALA A 123 4.17 6.04 -7.54
C ALA A 123 3.92 4.53 -7.58
N GLY A 124 2.79 4.09 -7.02
CA GLY A 124 2.34 2.71 -7.06
C GLY A 124 2.11 2.17 -8.46
N ALA A 125 1.48 2.94 -9.35
CA ALA A 125 1.31 2.54 -10.74
C ALA A 125 2.65 2.42 -11.49
N LEU A 126 3.56 3.37 -11.29
CA LEU A 126 4.88 3.36 -11.94
C LEU A 126 5.73 2.17 -11.46
N LEU A 127 5.95 2.06 -10.14
CA LEU A 127 6.75 0.99 -9.56
C LEU A 127 6.06 -0.37 -9.72
N GLY A 128 4.74 -0.42 -9.57
CA GLY A 128 3.95 -1.64 -9.71
C GLY A 128 3.94 -2.19 -11.13
N GLU A 129 3.86 -1.34 -12.16
CA GLU A 129 3.98 -1.82 -13.55
C GLU A 129 5.40 -2.31 -13.84
N LEU A 130 6.44 -1.65 -13.31
CA LEU A 130 7.82 -2.14 -13.40
C LEU A 130 7.99 -3.52 -12.74
N ARG A 131 7.45 -3.69 -11.52
CA ARG A 131 7.42 -4.98 -10.80
C ARG A 131 6.70 -6.05 -11.63
N HIS A 132 5.52 -5.74 -12.15
CA HIS A 132 4.73 -6.63 -13.00
C HIS A 132 5.44 -7.03 -14.30
N ALA A 133 6.03 -6.06 -15.01
CA ALA A 133 6.79 -6.32 -16.23
C ALA A 133 8.00 -7.22 -15.95
N THR A 134 8.72 -6.96 -14.85
CA THR A 134 9.86 -7.79 -14.43
C THR A 134 9.42 -9.21 -14.06
N TRP A 135 8.34 -9.35 -13.30
CA TRP A 135 7.77 -10.65 -12.93
C TRP A 135 7.37 -11.48 -14.15
N ARG A 136 6.77 -10.83 -15.15
CA ARG A 136 6.42 -11.46 -16.43
C ARG A 136 7.65 -11.85 -17.23
N ALA A 137 8.64 -10.96 -17.35
CA ALA A 137 9.88 -11.22 -18.07
C ALA A 137 10.66 -12.40 -17.47
N ALA A 138 10.57 -12.59 -16.15
CA ALA A 138 11.19 -13.73 -15.47
C ALA A 138 10.72 -15.10 -16.01
N ALA A 139 9.55 -15.18 -16.65
CA ALA A 139 9.09 -16.42 -17.30
C ALA A 139 10.07 -16.93 -18.38
N GLY A 140 10.85 -16.04 -19.00
CA GLY A 140 11.89 -16.40 -19.97
C GLY A 140 13.18 -16.96 -19.36
N ILE A 141 13.33 -16.95 -18.04
CA ILE A 141 14.52 -17.48 -17.37
C ILE A 141 14.45 -19.02 -17.34
N GLU A 142 15.40 -19.69 -17.99
CA GLU A 142 15.44 -21.17 -18.07
C GLU A 142 15.64 -21.82 -16.69
N SER A 143 16.57 -21.30 -15.89
CA SER A 143 16.86 -21.79 -14.55
C SER A 143 15.67 -21.54 -13.61
N ALA A 144 15.02 -22.62 -13.17
CA ALA A 144 13.89 -22.54 -12.25
C ALA A 144 14.23 -21.81 -10.92
N PRO A 145 15.38 -22.06 -10.27
CA PRO A 145 15.77 -21.30 -9.09
C PRO A 145 15.92 -19.80 -9.35
N ALA A 146 16.56 -19.42 -10.46
CA ALA A 146 16.74 -18.01 -10.81
C ALA A 146 15.41 -17.33 -11.14
N ARG A 147 14.48 -18.03 -11.81
CA ARG A 147 13.13 -17.56 -12.08
C ARG A 147 12.37 -17.25 -10.80
N VAL A 148 12.37 -18.20 -9.86
CA VAL A 148 11.69 -18.02 -8.56
C VAL A 148 12.33 -16.88 -7.78
N LEU A 149 13.65 -16.77 -7.76
CA LEU A 149 14.35 -15.67 -7.10
C LEU A 149 13.94 -14.31 -7.65
N VAL A 150 13.99 -14.11 -8.97
CA VAL A 150 13.60 -12.84 -9.60
C VAL A 150 12.14 -12.51 -9.30
N ARG A 151 11.25 -13.50 -9.37
CA ARG A 151 9.84 -13.30 -9.05
C ARG A 151 9.61 -12.94 -7.59
N ALA A 152 10.32 -13.59 -6.66
CA ALA A 152 10.21 -13.30 -5.23
C ALA A 152 10.78 -11.93 -4.87
N LEU A 153 11.77 -11.41 -5.60
CA LEU A 153 12.30 -10.06 -5.40
C LEU A 153 11.28 -8.97 -5.75
N VAL A 154 10.42 -9.21 -6.74
CA VAL A 154 9.42 -8.23 -7.20
C VAL A 154 8.01 -8.52 -6.71
N ASP A 155 7.70 -9.75 -6.30
CA ASP A 155 6.40 -10.21 -5.80
C ASP A 155 6.55 -11.18 -4.60
N PRO A 156 7.19 -10.78 -3.49
CA PRO A 156 7.46 -11.70 -2.39
C PRO A 156 6.18 -12.31 -1.83
N PHE A 157 5.14 -11.50 -1.61
CA PHE A 157 3.87 -11.97 -1.07
C PHE A 157 3.09 -12.83 -2.06
N GLY A 158 3.05 -12.44 -3.35
CA GLY A 158 2.41 -13.27 -4.37
C GLY A 158 3.09 -14.61 -4.58
N GLU A 159 4.43 -14.69 -4.49
CA GLU A 159 5.16 -15.97 -4.57
C GLU A 159 4.89 -16.86 -3.34
N ILE A 160 4.83 -16.28 -2.13
CA ILE A 160 4.44 -17.02 -0.92
C ILE A 160 3.04 -17.61 -1.11
N GLU A 161 2.07 -16.80 -1.53
CA GLU A 161 0.69 -17.26 -1.75
C GLU A 161 0.58 -18.35 -2.81
N ARG A 162 1.35 -18.23 -3.91
CA ARG A 162 1.43 -19.27 -4.95
C ARG A 162 2.04 -20.55 -4.39
N GLY A 163 3.07 -20.44 -3.56
CA GLY A 163 3.74 -21.57 -2.92
C GLY A 163 2.84 -22.35 -1.95
N VAL A 164 1.96 -21.66 -1.22
CA VAL A 164 1.02 -22.30 -0.28
C VAL A 164 -0.36 -22.60 -0.90
N GLY A 165 -0.54 -22.37 -2.21
CA GLY A 165 -1.76 -22.69 -2.93
C GLY A 165 -2.96 -21.81 -2.61
N VAL A 166 -2.74 -20.62 -2.04
CA VAL A 166 -3.79 -19.66 -1.70
C VAL A 166 -3.79 -18.44 -2.62
N PHE A 167 -3.00 -18.39 -3.69
CA PHE A 167 -3.10 -17.32 -4.69
C PHE A 167 -4.38 -17.52 -5.52
N ASP A 168 -5.18 -16.46 -5.70
CA ASP A 168 -6.42 -16.54 -6.49
C ASP A 168 -6.77 -15.17 -7.10
N CYS A 169 -7.57 -15.22 -8.16
CA CYS A 169 -8.17 -14.11 -8.87
C CYS A 169 -9.64 -14.46 -9.12
#